data_AF-A0A285ZW44-F1
#
_entry.id   AF-A0A285ZW44-F1
#
_cell.length_a   1.000
_cell.length_b   1.000
_cell.length_c   1.000
_cell.angle_alpha   90.00
_cell.angle_beta   90.00
_cell.angle_gamma   90.00
#
_symmetry.space_group_name_H-M   'P 1'
#
loop_
_entity.id
_entity.type
_entity.pdbx_description
1 polymer ?
#
loop_
_entity_poly.entity_id
_entity_poly.type
_entity_poly.pdbx_seq_one_letter_code
_entity_poly.pdbx_strand_id
1 'polypeptide(L)'
;MFNKLFKQAKPTKLSQFLQEVFHNQKDPFSTLGINTEKLRKASFEQLLDNPGDIAEGVNKVQMDFSNTYFTYFGDLVIKTYDDGMSRWMFYDNITDANIVIKIFNDIKKELGAGMIHDEKFATFNQLDKIKALSMGKYSSKGDEILHLWQNSKTTVKLNYQLEPLRRLVLSFNFYPEKKKSTTVRNKGTLIGMMKNDLRLLILESEICAIPTEEKGRIKFIDYTYRLQPIELNIFDRVDIRLFSESKFMDEEHHANITYWSTKSVEVEDVILLVDQLARIYGTDNHNDKELKPHEVEMIENGESWTGRTWDFNNNHQLIDYHDDSQNYLYNLRLDFQPEDRGLKVSVIFYHKMLGHHLEHFC
;
A
#
# COMPACT_ATOMS: atom_id res chain seq x y z
N MET A 1 37.16 44.81 -9.78
CA MET A 1 35.77 44.89 -9.28
C MET A 1 34.91 43.82 -9.95
N PHE A 2 35.13 42.53 -9.68
CA PHE A 2 34.19 41.43 -10.01
C PHE A 2 34.47 40.19 -9.14
N ASN A 3 34.63 40.39 -7.82
CA ASN A 3 34.39 39.33 -6.83
C ASN A 3 32.90 39.42 -6.45
N LYS A 4 32.03 38.94 -7.33
CA LYS A 4 30.61 38.70 -7.01
C LYS A 4 30.35 37.20 -7.01
N LEU A 5 30.42 36.64 -5.80
CA LEU A 5 29.38 35.78 -5.25
C LEU A 5 29.02 34.53 -6.06
N PHE A 6 29.94 33.57 -6.16
CA PHE A 6 29.52 32.19 -5.92
C PHE A 6 29.33 32.03 -4.41
N LYS A 7 28.16 32.45 -3.90
CA LYS A 7 27.72 31.92 -2.60
C LYS A 7 27.61 30.42 -2.80
N GLN A 8 28.57 29.66 -2.28
CA GLN A 8 28.34 28.25 -1.99
C GLN A 8 27.04 28.21 -1.18
N ALA A 9 25.98 27.67 -1.79
CA ALA A 9 24.74 27.43 -1.07
C ALA A 9 25.12 26.62 0.17
N LYS A 10 24.72 27.07 1.35
CA LYS A 10 24.93 26.28 2.57
C LYS A 10 24.30 24.90 2.32
N PRO A 11 25.00 23.80 2.61
CA PRO A 11 24.44 22.47 2.41
C PRO A 11 23.14 22.37 3.22
N THR A 12 22.05 21.97 2.55
CA THR A 12 20.74 21.78 3.18
C THR A 12 20.90 20.77 4.32
N LYS A 13 20.45 21.13 5.53
CA LYS A 13 20.47 20.21 6.68
C LYS A 13 19.40 19.14 6.51
N LEU A 14 19.64 17.93 7.03
CA LEU A 14 18.65 16.84 6.99
C LEU A 14 17.30 17.28 7.55
N SER A 15 17.28 17.90 8.74
CA SER A 15 16.04 18.37 9.35
C SER A 15 15.30 19.40 8.51
N GLN A 16 16.02 20.32 7.86
CA GLN A 16 15.42 21.29 6.95
C GLN A 16 14.79 20.59 5.73
N PHE A 17 15.49 19.62 5.15
CA PHE A 17 14.96 18.86 4.02
C PHE A 17 13.71 18.07 4.41
N LEU A 18 13.74 17.39 5.56
CA LEU A 18 12.58 16.67 6.09
C LEU A 18 11.38 17.59 6.29
N GLN A 19 11.57 18.75 6.93
CA GLN A 19 10.49 19.73 7.13
C GLN A 19 9.90 20.22 5.80
N GLU A 20 10.75 20.60 4.85
CA GLU A 20 10.29 21.18 3.60
C GLU A 20 9.63 20.15 2.67
N VAL A 21 10.15 18.94 2.62
CA VAL A 21 9.71 17.92 1.65
C VAL A 21 8.65 17.00 2.22
N PHE A 22 8.76 16.61 3.49
CA PHE A 22 7.79 15.70 4.11
C PHE A 22 6.58 16.46 4.64
N HIS A 23 6.76 17.57 5.35
CA HIS A 23 5.66 18.33 5.95
C HIS A 23 5.11 19.41 5.01
N ASN A 24 5.97 20.23 4.41
CA ASN A 24 5.54 21.34 3.54
C ASN A 24 5.33 20.94 2.08
N GLN A 25 5.61 19.69 1.70
CA GLN A 25 5.42 19.14 0.35
C GLN A 25 6.11 19.98 -0.75
N LYS A 26 7.24 20.64 -0.44
CA LYS A 26 8.02 21.37 -1.44
C LYS A 26 8.74 20.40 -2.37
N ASP A 27 8.98 20.87 -3.59
CA ASP A 27 9.76 20.14 -4.57
C ASP A 27 11.17 19.79 -4.03
N PRO A 28 11.59 18.51 -4.05
CA PRO A 28 12.88 18.09 -3.51
C PRO A 28 14.09 18.70 -4.23
N PHE A 29 14.01 18.94 -5.55
CA PHE A 29 15.11 19.56 -6.31
C PHE A 29 15.35 20.99 -5.81
N SER A 30 14.28 21.78 -5.68
CA SER A 30 14.35 23.15 -5.19
C SER A 30 14.87 23.23 -3.76
N THR A 31 14.49 22.27 -2.90
CA THR A 31 14.91 22.22 -1.50
C THR A 31 16.42 21.90 -1.35
N LEU A 32 16.95 21.07 -2.24
CA LEU A 32 18.39 20.74 -2.28
C LEU A 32 19.21 21.71 -3.13
N GLY A 33 18.56 22.59 -3.89
CA GLY A 33 19.23 23.46 -4.86
C GLY A 33 19.92 22.67 -5.99
N ILE A 34 19.40 21.50 -6.33
CA ILE A 34 19.96 20.65 -7.39
C ILE A 34 19.50 21.19 -8.75
N ASN A 35 20.47 21.46 -9.63
CA ASN A 35 20.17 21.68 -11.04
C ASN A 35 20.04 20.33 -11.74
N THR A 36 18.83 20.01 -12.20
CA THR A 36 18.49 18.75 -12.88
C THR A 36 19.29 18.50 -14.16
N GLU A 37 19.80 19.55 -14.80
CA GLU A 37 20.64 19.45 -16.00
C GLU A 37 22.04 18.92 -15.69
N LYS A 38 22.51 19.02 -14.44
CA LYS A 38 23.82 18.53 -14.00
C LYS A 38 23.80 17.07 -13.57
N LEU A 39 22.60 16.49 -13.41
CA LEU A 39 22.47 15.09 -13.02
C LEU A 39 22.88 14.17 -14.16
N ARG A 40 23.70 13.17 -13.85
CA ARG A 40 23.99 12.10 -14.79
C ARG A 40 22.70 11.31 -15.03
N LYS A 41 22.38 11.01 -16.28
CA LYS A 41 21.22 10.20 -16.66
C LYS A 41 21.72 8.82 -17.08
N ALA A 42 21.04 7.76 -16.63
CA ALA A 42 21.28 6.44 -17.20
C ALA A 42 20.85 6.44 -18.67
N SER A 43 21.63 5.79 -19.54
CA SER A 43 21.18 5.53 -20.91
C SER A 43 20.06 4.49 -20.93
N PHE A 44 19.37 4.38 -22.06
CA PHE A 44 18.33 3.36 -22.21
C PHE A 44 18.89 1.95 -22.07
N GLU A 45 20.09 1.69 -22.62
CA GLU A 45 20.79 0.41 -22.48
C GLU A 45 21.10 0.10 -21.02
N GLN A 46 21.55 1.09 -20.24
CA GLN A 46 21.83 0.89 -18.81
C GLN A 46 20.57 0.60 -17.99
N LEU A 47 19.41 1.09 -18.40
CA LEU A 47 18.13 0.72 -17.80
C LEU A 47 17.76 -0.72 -18.14
N LEU A 48 17.96 -1.12 -19.41
CA LEU A 48 17.70 -2.49 -19.88
C LEU A 48 18.60 -3.54 -19.20
N ASP A 49 19.81 -3.15 -18.81
CA ASP A 49 20.76 -4.02 -18.10
C ASP A 49 20.36 -4.29 -16.63
N ASN A 50 19.31 -3.64 -16.10
CA ASN A 50 18.81 -3.87 -14.75
C ASN A 50 17.36 -4.39 -14.79
N PRO A 51 17.15 -5.72 -14.95
CA PRO A 51 15.83 -6.30 -15.13
C PRO A 51 14.88 -6.05 -13.95
N GLY A 52 15.41 -5.90 -12.73
CA GLY A 52 14.61 -5.54 -11.56
C GLY A 52 14.01 -4.14 -11.68
N ASP A 53 14.77 -3.17 -12.19
CA ASP A 53 14.26 -1.81 -12.40
C ASP A 53 13.16 -1.78 -13.46
N ILE A 54 13.32 -2.55 -14.55
CA ILE A 54 12.29 -2.69 -15.60
C ILE A 54 11.04 -3.35 -15.03
N ALA A 55 11.20 -4.43 -14.27
CA ALA A 55 10.11 -5.14 -13.63
C ALA A 55 9.35 -4.24 -12.63
N GLU A 56 10.03 -3.35 -11.91
CA GLU A 56 9.37 -2.37 -11.06
C GLU A 56 8.71 -1.19 -11.84
N GLY A 57 8.86 -1.12 -13.17
CA GLY A 57 8.31 -0.04 -14.00
C GLY A 57 9.13 1.26 -13.98
N VAL A 58 10.44 1.16 -13.73
CA VAL A 58 11.36 2.32 -13.77
C VAL A 58 11.64 2.71 -15.23
N ASN A 59 11.28 3.93 -15.60
CA ASN A 59 11.50 4.45 -16.95
C ASN A 59 12.64 5.48 -17.05
N LYS A 60 13.14 5.96 -15.90
CA LYS A 60 14.18 6.98 -15.86
C LYS A 60 15.00 6.89 -14.59
N VAL A 61 16.33 6.92 -14.73
CA VAL A 61 17.27 6.97 -13.62
C VAL A 61 18.20 8.17 -13.75
N GLN A 62 18.30 8.96 -12.69
CA GLN A 62 19.20 10.10 -12.57
C GLN A 62 20.10 9.95 -11.35
N MET A 63 21.33 10.43 -11.43
CA MET A 63 22.36 10.18 -10.42
C MET A 63 23.18 11.45 -10.16
N ASP A 64 23.56 11.65 -8.89
CA ASP A 64 24.58 12.60 -8.47
C ASP A 64 25.54 11.90 -7.49
N PHE A 65 26.81 11.79 -7.90
CA PHE A 65 27.90 11.20 -7.12
C PHE A 65 28.98 12.24 -6.81
N SER A 66 28.68 13.52 -7.02
CA SER A 66 29.64 14.63 -6.92
C SER A 66 29.44 15.50 -5.68
N ASN A 67 28.37 15.26 -4.93
CA ASN A 67 27.94 16.10 -3.82
C ASN A 67 27.68 15.27 -2.57
N THR A 68 28.04 15.82 -1.40
CA THR A 68 27.67 15.23 -0.12
C THR A 68 26.36 15.84 0.38
N TYR A 69 25.32 15.01 0.52
CA TYR A 69 24.01 15.39 1.04
C TYR A 69 23.95 15.25 2.55
N PHE A 70 23.39 16.27 3.19
CA PHE A 70 23.16 16.32 4.64
C PHE A 70 24.39 16.05 5.50
N THR A 71 25.60 16.22 4.94
CA THR A 71 26.90 15.85 5.54
C THR A 71 27.17 14.35 5.71
N TYR A 72 26.25 13.48 5.29
CA TYR A 72 26.33 12.03 5.56
C TYR A 72 26.36 11.16 4.31
N PHE A 73 25.71 11.58 3.22
CA PHE A 73 25.48 10.73 2.06
C PHE A 73 26.24 11.24 0.84
N GLY A 74 27.19 10.47 0.33
CA GLY A 74 27.96 10.81 -0.87
C GLY A 74 27.20 10.61 -2.18
N ASP A 75 26.18 9.76 -2.20
CA ASP A 75 25.48 9.38 -3.42
C ASP A 75 23.98 9.69 -3.36
N LEU A 76 23.44 10.15 -4.49
CA LEU A 76 22.01 10.27 -4.75
C LEU A 76 21.66 9.54 -6.04
N VAL A 77 20.67 8.66 -5.96
CA VAL A 77 20.02 8.02 -7.11
C VAL A 77 18.53 8.34 -7.09
N ILE A 78 18.00 8.81 -8.21
CA ILE A 78 16.59 9.15 -8.41
C ILE A 78 16.03 8.23 -9.49
N LYS A 79 15.01 7.44 -9.14
CA LYS A 79 14.26 6.61 -10.07
C LYS A 79 12.88 7.21 -10.30
N THR A 80 12.45 7.32 -11.55
CA THR A 80 11.07 7.70 -11.92
C THR A 80 10.39 6.49 -12.54
N TYR A 81 9.13 6.31 -12.16
CA TYR A 81 8.31 5.16 -12.51
C TYR A 81 7.22 5.55 -13.52
N ASP A 82 6.66 4.57 -14.21
CA ASP A 82 5.59 4.76 -15.19
C ASP A 82 4.32 5.35 -14.59
N ASP A 83 4.05 5.06 -13.31
CA ASP A 83 2.92 5.61 -12.56
C ASP A 83 3.15 7.07 -12.10
N GLY A 84 4.31 7.66 -12.41
CA GLY A 84 4.69 9.01 -12.02
C GLY A 84 5.31 9.12 -10.63
N MET A 85 5.44 8.02 -9.88
CA MET A 85 6.18 8.00 -8.61
C MET A 85 7.66 8.34 -8.87
N SER A 86 8.28 9.05 -7.93
CA SER A 86 9.74 9.18 -7.89
C SER A 86 10.33 8.68 -6.58
N ARG A 87 11.35 7.82 -6.67
CA ARG A 87 12.11 7.31 -5.54
C ARG A 87 13.48 7.96 -5.52
N TRP A 88 13.78 8.69 -4.45
CA TRP A 88 15.06 9.32 -4.20
C TRP A 88 15.80 8.54 -3.14
N MET A 89 17.02 8.11 -3.42
CA MET A 89 17.83 7.27 -2.55
C MET A 89 19.14 7.97 -2.28
N PHE A 90 19.30 8.47 -1.06
CA PHE A 90 20.57 8.95 -0.53
C PHE A 90 21.26 7.78 0.14
N TYR A 91 22.50 7.47 -0.24
CA TYR A 91 23.22 6.38 0.41
C TYR A 91 24.72 6.62 0.52
N ASP A 92 25.32 5.92 1.47
CA ASP A 92 26.77 5.84 1.66
C ASP A 92 27.12 4.60 2.50
N ASN A 93 28.39 4.23 2.52
CA ASN A 93 28.91 3.15 3.36
C ASN A 93 29.37 3.72 4.71
N ILE A 94 28.47 3.73 5.70
CA ILE A 94 28.72 4.29 7.03
C ILE A 94 29.10 3.16 8.01
N THR A 95 30.34 3.17 8.49
CA THR A 95 30.88 2.15 9.41
C THR A 95 30.75 2.53 10.89
N ASP A 96 30.54 3.82 11.21
CA ASP A 96 30.40 4.31 12.57
C ASP A 96 28.93 4.23 13.04
N ALA A 97 28.68 3.34 14.00
CA ALA A 97 27.36 3.17 14.60
C ALA A 97 26.81 4.47 15.22
N ASN A 98 27.65 5.35 15.76
CA ASN A 98 27.19 6.60 16.37
C ASN A 98 26.64 7.56 15.31
N ILE A 99 27.22 7.57 14.10
CA ILE A 99 26.71 8.36 12.98
C ILE A 99 25.34 7.82 12.55
N VAL A 100 25.21 6.50 12.41
CA VAL A 100 23.94 5.83 12.07
C VAL A 100 22.84 6.17 13.10
N ILE A 101 23.17 6.04 14.39
CA ILE A 101 22.26 6.38 15.51
C ILE A 101 21.88 7.86 15.48
N LYS A 102 22.84 8.75 15.19
CA LYS A 102 22.60 10.20 15.11
C LYS A 102 21.63 10.52 13.96
N ILE A 103 21.84 9.96 12.77
CA ILE A 103 20.95 10.14 11.62
C ILE A 103 19.54 9.69 11.96
N PHE A 104 19.39 8.51 12.57
CA PHE A 104 18.09 8.02 13.02
C PHE A 104 17.42 8.96 14.01
N ASN A 105 18.16 9.45 15.02
CA ASN A 105 17.61 10.38 16.02
C ASN A 105 17.22 11.73 15.40
N ASP A 106 18.00 12.24 14.44
CA ASP A 106 17.68 13.46 13.69
C ASP A 106 16.36 13.28 12.90
N ILE A 107 16.16 12.12 12.25
CA ILE A 107 14.91 11.82 11.53
C ILE A 107 13.74 11.66 12.51
N LYS A 108 13.92 10.87 13.57
CA LYS A 108 12.90 10.59 14.60
C LYS A 108 12.42 11.87 15.29
N LYS A 109 13.32 12.83 15.51
CA LYS A 109 12.97 14.14 16.08
C LYS A 109 12.01 14.93 15.18
N GLU A 110 12.18 14.84 13.86
CA GLU A 110 11.40 15.62 12.89
C GLU A 110 10.12 14.90 12.42
N LEU A 111 10.15 13.57 12.33
CA LEU A 111 9.06 12.74 11.80
C LEU A 111 8.33 11.90 12.86
N GLY A 112 8.80 11.91 14.10
CA GLY A 112 8.27 11.08 15.19
C GLY A 112 8.79 9.64 15.15
N ALA A 113 8.12 8.75 15.90
CA ALA A 113 8.61 7.40 16.16
C ALA A 113 8.61 6.47 14.95
N GLY A 114 7.87 6.78 13.88
CA GLY A 114 7.73 5.95 12.68
C GLY A 114 7.02 4.62 12.93
N MET A 115 6.89 3.82 11.88
CA MET A 115 6.34 2.47 11.91
C MET A 115 7.46 1.45 11.80
N ILE A 116 7.25 0.32 12.46
CA ILE A 116 8.12 -0.85 12.39
C ILE A 116 7.51 -1.76 11.32
N HIS A 117 8.20 -1.87 10.20
CA HIS A 117 7.74 -2.65 9.07
C HIS A 117 8.23 -4.08 9.28
N ASP A 118 7.31 -4.96 9.69
CA ASP A 118 7.50 -6.41 9.78
C ASP A 118 8.32 -6.92 11.00
N GLU A 119 7.89 -8.04 11.58
CA GLU A 119 8.63 -8.77 12.63
C GLU A 119 9.95 -9.36 12.09
N LYS A 120 10.07 -9.50 10.76
CA LYS A 120 11.27 -9.99 10.08
C LYS A 120 12.49 -9.08 10.25
N PHE A 121 12.32 -7.76 10.42
CA PHE A 121 13.43 -6.81 10.45
C PHE A 121 13.75 -6.27 11.84
N ALA A 122 15.04 -6.06 12.10
CA ALA A 122 15.47 -5.30 13.27
C ALA A 122 15.10 -3.81 13.10
N THR A 123 14.97 -3.09 14.22
CA THR A 123 14.61 -1.66 14.21
C THR A 123 15.77 -0.80 14.69
N PHE A 124 15.80 0.48 14.29
CA PHE A 124 16.85 1.41 14.74
C PHE A 124 16.77 1.75 16.24
N ASN A 125 15.73 1.30 16.94
CA ASN A 125 15.70 1.36 18.40
C ASN A 125 16.59 0.27 19.05
N GLN A 126 16.99 -0.76 18.30
CA GLN A 126 17.90 -1.83 18.76
C GLN A 126 19.37 -1.45 18.54
N LEU A 127 19.90 -0.60 19.43
CA LEU A 127 21.25 -0.02 19.28
C LEU A 127 22.37 -1.07 19.16
N ASP A 128 22.22 -2.23 19.81
CA ASP A 128 23.22 -3.29 19.75
C ASP A 128 23.27 -3.97 18.38
N LYS A 129 22.13 -4.06 17.67
CA LYS A 129 22.10 -4.53 16.27
C LYS A 129 22.80 -3.54 15.35
N ILE A 130 22.61 -2.23 15.55
CA ILE A 130 23.33 -1.19 14.78
C ILE A 130 24.85 -1.35 14.98
N LYS A 131 25.30 -1.47 16.22
CA LYS A 131 26.73 -1.68 16.54
C LYS A 131 27.27 -2.98 15.93
N ALA A 132 26.52 -4.06 15.98
CA ALA A 132 26.93 -5.33 15.40
C ALA A 132 27.13 -5.22 13.89
N LEU A 133 26.15 -4.67 13.16
CA LEU A 133 26.23 -4.45 11.72
C LEU A 133 27.35 -3.50 11.32
N SER A 134 27.56 -2.43 12.09
CA SER A 134 28.64 -1.47 11.82
C SER A 134 30.03 -2.13 11.96
N MET A 135 30.15 -3.14 12.82
CA MET A 135 31.34 -3.98 12.95
C MET A 135 31.39 -5.11 11.90
N GLY A 136 30.38 -5.27 11.05
CA GLY A 136 30.26 -6.37 10.08
C GLY A 136 29.89 -7.72 10.71
N LYS A 137 29.25 -7.71 11.88
CA LYS A 137 28.74 -8.91 12.55
C LYS A 137 27.24 -9.03 12.29
N TYR A 138 26.81 -10.17 11.76
CA TYR A 138 25.41 -10.47 11.48
C TYR A 138 25.14 -11.96 11.69
N SER A 139 23.90 -12.25 12.10
CA SER A 139 23.45 -13.58 12.52
C SER A 139 22.81 -14.34 11.35
N SER A 140 22.20 -13.60 10.43
CA SER A 140 21.52 -14.12 9.25
C SER A 140 21.74 -13.19 8.05
N LYS A 141 21.41 -13.66 6.84
CA LYS A 141 21.40 -12.83 5.62
C LYS A 141 20.33 -11.73 5.64
N GLY A 142 19.35 -11.82 6.55
CA GLY A 142 18.26 -10.86 6.70
C GLY A 142 18.42 -9.91 7.89
N ASP A 143 19.60 -9.82 8.52
CA ASP A 143 19.88 -8.98 9.69
C ASP A 143 19.87 -7.45 9.38
N GLU A 144 19.15 -7.01 8.35
CA GLU A 144 18.97 -5.59 8.03
C GLU A 144 18.18 -4.85 9.11
N ILE A 145 18.42 -3.53 9.22
CA ILE A 145 17.67 -2.66 10.12
C ILE A 145 16.84 -1.69 9.30
N LEU A 146 15.53 -1.67 9.55
CA LEU A 146 14.57 -0.90 8.77
C LEU A 146 13.71 -0.01 9.68
N HIS A 147 13.41 1.20 9.19
CA HIS A 147 12.41 2.08 9.80
C HIS A 147 11.66 2.86 8.71
N LEU A 148 10.35 3.05 8.88
CA LEU A 148 9.51 3.72 7.89
C LEU A 148 8.67 4.85 8.50
N TRP A 149 8.48 5.93 7.75
CA TRP A 149 7.54 7.01 8.04
C TRP A 149 6.71 7.27 6.79
N GLN A 150 5.42 7.50 6.92
CA GLN A 150 4.56 7.77 5.77
C GLN A 150 3.56 8.87 6.07
N ASN A 151 3.23 9.63 5.03
CA ASN A 151 2.01 10.43 4.95
C ASN A 151 1.32 10.14 3.60
N SER A 152 0.27 10.88 3.26
CA SER A 152 -0.52 10.62 2.05
C SER A 152 0.24 10.80 0.72
N LYS A 153 1.38 11.50 0.70
CA LYS A 153 2.13 11.82 -0.53
C LYS A 153 3.59 11.36 -0.52
N THR A 154 4.13 11.07 0.65
CA THR A 154 5.56 10.76 0.82
C THR A 154 5.74 9.59 1.79
N THR A 155 6.56 8.63 1.38
CA THR A 155 7.12 7.60 2.27
C THR A 155 8.61 7.82 2.44
N VAL A 156 9.08 7.79 3.68
CA VAL A 156 10.50 7.87 4.06
C VAL A 156 10.91 6.53 4.64
N LYS A 157 11.99 5.95 4.12
CA LYS A 157 12.56 4.68 4.57
C LYS A 157 14.02 4.90 4.94
N LEU A 158 14.41 4.48 6.14
CA LEU A 158 15.81 4.36 6.54
C LEU A 158 16.16 2.87 6.61
N ASN A 159 17.16 2.44 5.84
CA ASN A 159 17.62 1.05 5.82
C ASN A 159 19.13 0.97 6.06
N TYR A 160 19.57 0.12 6.99
CA TYR A 160 20.98 -0.23 7.15
C TYR A 160 21.21 -1.67 6.69
N GLN A 161 21.82 -1.79 5.50
CA GLN A 161 21.83 -3.00 4.70
C GLN A 161 23.06 -3.88 4.93
N LEU A 162 22.88 -5.17 4.65
CA LEU A 162 23.95 -6.15 4.59
C LEU A 162 24.55 -6.32 3.21
N GLU A 163 23.76 -6.10 2.15
CA GLU A 163 24.23 -6.21 0.78
C GLU A 163 23.89 -4.93 -0.01
N PRO A 164 24.90 -4.09 -0.31
CA PRO A 164 26.29 -4.19 0.13
C PRO A 164 26.46 -3.81 1.61
N LEU A 165 27.45 -4.43 2.25
CA LEU A 165 27.65 -4.40 3.69
C LEU A 165 27.90 -2.97 4.20
N ARG A 166 27.17 -2.59 5.27
CA ARG A 166 27.25 -1.28 5.95
C ARG A 166 26.79 -0.11 5.09
N ARG A 167 25.95 -0.36 4.09
CA ARG A 167 25.30 0.71 3.35
C ARG A 167 24.12 1.24 4.14
N LEU A 168 24.14 2.54 4.46
CA LEU A 168 22.98 3.24 4.99
C LEU A 168 22.25 3.90 3.82
N VAL A 169 20.97 3.59 3.65
CA VAL A 169 20.11 4.14 2.61
C VAL A 169 18.96 4.90 3.25
N LEU A 170 18.86 6.20 2.94
CA LEU A 170 17.70 7.02 3.22
C LEU A 170 16.92 7.23 1.92
N SER A 171 15.74 6.64 1.83
CA SER A 171 14.87 6.72 0.65
C SER A 171 13.64 7.57 0.89
N PHE A 172 13.25 8.34 -0.12
CA PHE A 172 11.99 9.06 -0.19
C PHE A 172 11.22 8.61 -1.45
N ASN A 173 10.03 8.05 -1.27
CA ASN A 173 9.09 7.83 -2.37
C ASN A 173 8.09 9.00 -2.38
N PHE A 174 8.04 9.72 -3.50
CA PHE A 174 7.06 10.76 -3.76
C PHE A 174 6.02 10.24 -4.73
N TYR A 175 4.77 10.23 -4.27
CA TYR A 175 3.65 9.78 -5.06
C TYR A 175 3.01 10.99 -5.76
N PRO A 176 2.67 10.89 -7.06
CA PRO A 176 1.96 11.95 -7.73
C PRO A 176 0.60 12.16 -7.07
N GLU A 177 0.09 13.39 -7.14
CA GLU A 177 -1.25 13.68 -6.68
C GLU A 177 -2.26 12.92 -7.54
N LYS A 178 -2.74 11.80 -7.01
CA LYS A 178 -3.75 10.97 -7.64
C LYS A 178 -5.07 11.73 -7.61
N LYS A 179 -5.50 12.29 -8.76
CA LYS A 179 -6.83 12.86 -8.90
C LYS A 179 -7.85 11.77 -8.62
N LYS A 180 -8.69 11.94 -7.61
CA LYS A 180 -9.78 11.00 -7.31
C LYS A 180 -10.68 10.86 -8.54
N SER A 181 -11.04 9.62 -8.87
CA SER A 181 -11.97 9.37 -9.97
C SER A 181 -13.37 9.86 -9.57
N THR A 182 -13.87 10.86 -10.30
CA THR A 182 -15.27 11.30 -10.20
C THR A 182 -16.19 10.54 -11.16
N THR A 183 -15.69 9.46 -11.77
CA THR A 183 -16.44 8.68 -12.74
C THR A 183 -17.53 7.87 -12.03
N VAL A 184 -18.78 8.10 -12.41
CA VAL A 184 -19.91 7.25 -12.02
C VAL A 184 -19.70 5.86 -12.59
N ARG A 185 -19.73 4.82 -11.74
CA ARG A 185 -19.66 3.43 -12.20
C ARG A 185 -21.07 3.00 -12.62
N ASN A 186 -21.17 2.37 -13.77
CA ASN A 186 -22.46 2.01 -14.38
C ASN A 186 -22.45 0.63 -15.04
N LYS A 187 -21.47 -0.21 -14.68
CA LYS A 187 -21.29 -1.54 -15.26
C LYS A 187 -21.79 -2.67 -14.35
N GLY A 188 -22.61 -2.35 -13.36
CA GLY A 188 -23.15 -3.28 -12.39
C GLY A 188 -22.44 -3.25 -11.04
N THR A 189 -22.69 -4.29 -10.26
CA THR A 189 -22.03 -4.54 -8.96
C THR A 189 -21.59 -6.00 -8.90
N LEU A 190 -20.84 -6.37 -7.86
CA LEU A 190 -20.38 -7.72 -7.61
C LEU A 190 -21.52 -8.75 -7.62
N ILE A 191 -22.74 -8.36 -7.22
CA ILE A 191 -23.94 -9.23 -7.24
C ILE A 191 -24.16 -9.82 -8.63
N GLY A 192 -24.01 -9.01 -9.69
CA GLY A 192 -24.24 -9.45 -11.07
C GLY A 192 -23.21 -10.49 -11.57
N MET A 193 -22.13 -10.72 -10.81
CA MET A 193 -21.14 -11.75 -11.12
C MET A 193 -21.34 -13.04 -10.33
N MET A 194 -22.13 -13.02 -9.26
CA MET A 194 -22.28 -14.13 -8.33
C MET A 194 -23.29 -15.16 -8.87
N LYS A 195 -23.00 -16.43 -8.65
CA LYS A 195 -23.83 -17.57 -9.04
C LYS A 195 -24.87 -17.93 -7.97
N ASN A 196 -24.57 -17.67 -6.70
CA ASN A 196 -25.41 -17.97 -5.55
C ASN A 196 -26.16 -16.70 -5.13
N ASP A 197 -27.49 -16.76 -5.06
CA ASP A 197 -28.29 -15.67 -4.49
C ASP A 197 -28.27 -15.75 -2.96
N LEU A 198 -27.59 -14.80 -2.31
CA LEU A 198 -27.46 -14.78 -0.86
C LEU A 198 -28.80 -14.66 -0.12
N ARG A 199 -29.84 -14.10 -0.76
CA ARG A 199 -31.19 -14.02 -0.17
C ARG A 199 -31.85 -15.39 -0.05
N LEU A 200 -31.47 -16.32 -0.93
CA LEU A 200 -31.91 -17.71 -0.85
C LEU A 200 -30.98 -18.54 0.03
N LEU A 201 -29.66 -18.35 -0.11
CA LEU A 201 -28.65 -19.09 0.65
C LEU A 201 -28.82 -18.92 2.17
N ILE A 202 -29.17 -17.72 2.64
CA ILE A 202 -29.36 -17.46 4.07
C ILE A 202 -30.50 -18.31 4.68
N LEU A 203 -31.45 -18.77 3.86
CA LEU A 203 -32.56 -19.63 4.30
C LEU A 203 -32.17 -21.11 4.39
N GLU A 204 -31.03 -21.49 3.82
CA GLU A 204 -30.51 -22.85 3.89
C GLU A 204 -29.86 -23.15 5.25
N SER A 205 -29.45 -24.40 5.42
CA SER A 205 -28.68 -24.83 6.60
C SER A 205 -27.24 -24.33 6.52
N GLU A 206 -26.84 -23.57 7.53
CA GLU A 206 -25.49 -23.06 7.71
C GLU A 206 -24.52 -24.13 8.23
N ILE A 207 -23.22 -23.91 8.00
CA ILE A 207 -22.14 -24.66 8.65
C ILE A 207 -22.07 -24.26 10.13
N CYS A 208 -22.22 -22.96 10.41
CA CYS A 208 -22.14 -22.40 11.75
C CYS A 208 -22.92 -21.09 11.83
N ALA A 209 -23.50 -20.82 13.01
CA ALA A 209 -24.10 -19.55 13.38
C ALA A 209 -23.54 -19.12 14.74
N ILE A 210 -22.91 -17.94 14.79
CA ILE A 210 -22.27 -17.42 16.01
C ILE A 210 -22.94 -16.08 16.36
N PRO A 211 -23.82 -16.05 17.38
CA PRO A 211 -24.42 -14.81 17.86
C PRO A 211 -23.39 -13.99 18.65
N THR A 212 -23.39 -12.68 18.42
CA THR A 212 -22.65 -11.72 19.25
C THR A 212 -23.63 -10.85 20.01
N GLU A 213 -23.51 -10.82 21.33
CA GLU A 213 -24.41 -10.06 22.20
C GLU A 213 -23.74 -8.79 22.76
N GLU A 214 -24.52 -7.72 22.88
CA GLU A 214 -24.13 -6.50 23.58
C GLU A 214 -25.26 -6.09 24.53
N LYS A 215 -24.94 -5.96 25.84
CA LYS A 215 -25.92 -5.61 26.89
C LYS A 215 -27.13 -6.56 26.95
N GLY A 216 -26.91 -7.85 26.70
CA GLY A 216 -27.94 -8.89 26.75
C GLY A 216 -28.92 -8.90 25.57
N ARG A 217 -28.57 -8.24 24.45
CA ARG A 217 -29.31 -8.29 23.18
C ARG A 217 -28.38 -8.74 22.07
N ILE A 218 -28.91 -9.47 21.10
CA ILE A 218 -28.16 -9.86 19.90
C ILE A 218 -27.83 -8.58 19.12
N LYS A 219 -26.54 -8.33 18.94
CA LYS A 219 -26.03 -7.22 18.13
C LYS A 219 -25.96 -7.61 16.66
N PHE A 220 -25.43 -8.81 16.40
CA PHE A 220 -25.41 -9.44 15.08
C PHE A 220 -25.19 -10.94 15.23
N ILE A 221 -25.45 -11.69 14.16
CA ILE A 221 -25.15 -13.11 14.05
C ILE A 221 -24.27 -13.32 12.83
N ASP A 222 -23.16 -14.03 13.00
CA ASP A 222 -22.27 -14.44 11.92
C ASP A 222 -22.67 -15.85 11.47
N TYR A 223 -23.17 -15.97 10.24
CA TYR A 223 -23.49 -17.23 9.59
C TYR A 223 -22.42 -17.62 8.58
N THR A 224 -22.05 -18.89 8.52
CA THR A 224 -21.08 -19.41 7.55
C THR A 224 -21.73 -20.45 6.64
N TYR A 225 -21.55 -20.31 5.33
CA TYR A 225 -22.10 -21.21 4.32
C TYR A 225 -21.02 -21.70 3.36
N ARG A 226 -21.21 -22.92 2.84
CA ARG A 226 -20.47 -23.42 1.69
C ARG A 226 -21.14 -22.92 0.41
N LEU A 227 -20.35 -22.50 -0.57
CA LEU A 227 -20.85 -22.07 -1.88
C LEU A 227 -20.85 -23.25 -2.85
N GLN A 228 -22.01 -23.53 -3.45
CA GLN A 228 -22.18 -24.57 -4.46
C GLN A 228 -23.15 -24.07 -5.55
N PRO A 229 -22.63 -23.60 -6.70
CA PRO A 229 -21.24 -23.68 -7.17
C PRO A 229 -20.28 -22.68 -6.50
N ILE A 230 -18.97 -22.91 -6.67
CA ILE A 230 -17.90 -21.98 -6.26
C ILE A 230 -18.05 -20.63 -7.00
N GLU A 231 -17.89 -19.54 -6.26
CA GLU A 231 -17.97 -18.17 -6.77
C GLU A 231 -16.67 -17.70 -7.38
N LEU A 232 -16.76 -17.08 -8.56
CA LEU A 232 -15.61 -16.55 -9.32
C LEU A 232 -14.47 -17.56 -9.50
N ASN A 233 -14.80 -18.87 -9.43
CA ASN A 233 -13.89 -20.01 -9.43
C ASN A 233 -12.88 -20.08 -8.28
N ILE A 234 -12.94 -19.18 -7.29
CA ILE A 234 -11.96 -19.07 -6.20
C ILE A 234 -12.61 -19.20 -4.82
N PHE A 235 -13.81 -18.63 -4.64
CA PHE A 235 -14.45 -18.53 -3.35
C PHE A 235 -15.44 -19.67 -3.13
N ASP A 236 -15.16 -20.52 -2.15
CA ASP A 236 -15.95 -21.71 -1.83
C ASP A 236 -16.70 -21.61 -0.49
N ARG A 237 -16.52 -20.50 0.23
CA ARG A 237 -17.21 -20.19 1.48
C ARG A 237 -17.64 -18.73 1.50
N VAL A 238 -18.80 -18.47 2.12
CA VAL A 238 -19.24 -17.11 2.45
C VAL A 238 -19.60 -17.01 3.93
N ASP A 239 -19.11 -15.95 4.56
CA ASP A 239 -19.54 -15.53 5.89
C ASP A 239 -20.50 -14.34 5.74
N ILE A 240 -21.66 -14.42 6.38
CA ILE A 240 -22.72 -13.42 6.36
C ILE A 240 -22.92 -12.91 7.79
N ARG A 241 -22.49 -11.67 8.05
CA ARG A 241 -22.80 -10.97 9.30
C ARG A 241 -24.12 -10.25 9.13
N LEU A 242 -25.13 -10.66 9.88
CA LEU A 242 -26.46 -10.06 9.84
C LEU A 242 -26.74 -9.29 11.13
N PHE A 243 -27.03 -7.99 11.01
CA PHE A 243 -27.39 -7.11 12.13
C PHE A 243 -28.91 -7.14 12.36
N SER A 244 -29.46 -8.35 12.46
CA SER A 244 -30.88 -8.62 12.71
C SER A 244 -31.01 -9.89 13.54
N GLU A 245 -32.04 -9.94 14.38
CA GLU A 245 -32.42 -11.16 15.12
C GLU A 245 -33.10 -12.19 14.21
N SER A 246 -33.64 -11.75 13.08
CA SER A 246 -34.35 -12.60 12.14
C SER A 246 -33.46 -12.96 10.95
N LYS A 247 -33.49 -14.24 10.57
CA LYS A 247 -32.63 -14.81 9.51
C LYS A 247 -33.19 -14.53 8.11
N PHE A 248 -33.05 -13.30 7.65
CA PHE A 248 -33.40 -12.90 6.28
C PHE A 248 -32.50 -11.76 5.79
N MET A 249 -32.47 -11.54 4.47
CA MET A 249 -31.62 -10.53 3.84
C MET A 249 -32.40 -9.77 2.77
N ASP A 250 -32.42 -8.45 2.89
CA ASP A 250 -33.06 -7.52 1.95
C ASP A 250 -32.30 -6.17 1.92
N GLU A 251 -32.92 -5.16 1.34
CA GLU A 251 -32.37 -3.81 1.17
C GLU A 251 -32.41 -2.96 2.46
N GLU A 252 -33.23 -3.35 3.42
CA GLU A 252 -33.46 -2.60 4.67
C GLU A 252 -32.59 -3.11 5.82
N HIS A 253 -32.21 -4.39 5.80
CA HIS A 253 -31.52 -5.05 6.90
C HIS A 253 -30.01 -5.06 6.71
N HIS A 254 -29.29 -4.44 7.64
CA HIS A 254 -27.84 -4.35 7.54
C HIS A 254 -27.19 -5.74 7.56
N ALA A 255 -26.51 -6.07 6.45
CA ALA A 255 -25.59 -7.19 6.34
C ALA A 255 -24.19 -6.76 5.87
N ASN A 256 -23.17 -7.48 6.33
CA ASN A 256 -21.83 -7.48 5.74
C ASN A 256 -21.50 -8.89 5.26
N ILE A 257 -20.85 -9.00 4.11
CA ILE A 257 -20.54 -10.28 3.46
C ILE A 257 -19.04 -10.44 3.35
N THR A 258 -18.51 -11.64 3.55
CA THR A 258 -17.12 -11.96 3.22
C THR A 258 -17.04 -13.31 2.52
N TYR A 259 -16.59 -13.29 1.27
CA TYR A 259 -16.27 -14.48 0.49
C TYR A 259 -14.83 -14.90 0.78
N TRP A 260 -14.61 -16.19 0.98
CA TRP A 260 -13.31 -16.76 1.34
C TRP A 260 -12.91 -17.86 0.37
N SER A 261 -11.62 -17.94 0.07
CA SER A 261 -11.02 -19.12 -0.54
C SER A 261 -10.40 -19.98 0.54
N THR A 262 -10.88 -21.22 0.71
CA THR A 262 -10.28 -22.15 1.68
C THR A 262 -9.10 -22.95 1.11
N LYS A 263 -8.77 -22.77 -0.16
CA LYS A 263 -7.69 -23.49 -0.88
C LYS A 263 -6.49 -22.57 -1.12
N SER A 264 -5.39 -23.16 -1.57
CA SER A 264 -4.28 -22.40 -2.14
C SER A 264 -4.80 -21.57 -3.31
N VAL A 265 -4.33 -20.32 -3.39
CA VAL A 265 -4.73 -19.35 -4.39
C VAL A 265 -3.54 -19.14 -5.31
N GLU A 266 -3.72 -19.42 -6.58
CA GLU A 266 -2.71 -19.16 -7.60
C GLU A 266 -2.75 -17.69 -8.02
N VAL A 267 -1.62 -17.12 -8.42
CA VAL A 267 -1.54 -15.68 -8.73
C VAL A 267 -2.39 -15.31 -9.95
N GLU A 268 -2.51 -16.22 -10.93
CA GLU A 268 -3.34 -16.04 -12.12
C GLU A 268 -4.82 -15.86 -11.76
N ASP A 269 -5.30 -16.59 -10.75
CA ASP A 269 -6.67 -16.46 -10.26
C ASP A 269 -6.91 -15.08 -9.63
N VAL A 270 -5.91 -14.56 -8.89
CA VAL A 270 -6.00 -13.21 -8.32
C VAL A 270 -5.97 -12.13 -9.40
N ILE A 271 -5.11 -12.29 -10.41
CA ILE A 271 -5.05 -11.39 -11.58
C ILE A 271 -6.41 -11.34 -12.27
N LEU A 272 -6.99 -12.50 -12.58
CA LEU A 272 -8.30 -12.59 -13.24
C LEU A 272 -9.41 -11.95 -12.40
N LEU A 273 -9.39 -12.15 -11.08
CA LEU A 273 -10.35 -11.53 -10.16
C LEU A 273 -10.20 -10.00 -10.14
N VAL A 274 -8.97 -9.49 -10.02
CA VAL A 274 -8.70 -8.03 -10.04
C VAL A 274 -9.19 -7.43 -11.35
N ASP A 275 -8.89 -8.05 -12.49
CA ASP A 275 -9.35 -7.61 -13.80
C ASP A 275 -10.88 -7.58 -13.91
N GLN A 276 -11.54 -8.63 -13.40
CA GLN A 276 -12.98 -8.71 -13.38
C GLN A 276 -13.62 -7.60 -12.54
N LEU A 277 -13.10 -7.36 -11.33
CA LEU A 277 -13.55 -6.26 -10.47
C LEU A 277 -13.28 -4.90 -11.11
N ALA A 278 -12.11 -4.70 -11.71
CA ALA A 278 -11.76 -3.48 -12.42
C ALA A 278 -12.62 -3.24 -13.68
N ARG A 279 -13.15 -4.29 -14.32
CA ARG A 279 -14.11 -4.12 -15.42
C ARG A 279 -15.41 -3.49 -14.96
N ILE A 280 -15.90 -3.84 -13.77
CA ILE A 280 -17.14 -3.30 -13.19
C ILE A 280 -16.89 -1.95 -12.52
N TYR A 281 -15.92 -1.93 -11.61
CA TYR A 281 -15.66 -0.83 -10.70
C TYR A 281 -14.58 0.12 -11.16
N GLY A 282 -13.87 -0.17 -12.26
CA GLY A 282 -12.71 0.60 -12.72
C GLY A 282 -11.60 0.66 -11.67
N THR A 283 -10.91 1.79 -11.59
CA THR A 283 -9.84 2.00 -10.61
C THR A 283 -10.36 1.90 -9.17
N ASP A 284 -9.54 1.37 -8.27
CA ASP A 284 -9.79 1.36 -6.83
C ASP A 284 -9.57 2.75 -6.19
N ASN A 285 -9.71 2.83 -4.86
CA ASN A 285 -9.46 4.05 -4.07
C ASN A 285 -8.03 4.57 -4.20
N HIS A 286 -7.08 3.70 -4.55
CA HIS A 286 -5.69 4.04 -4.81
C HIS A 286 -5.46 4.34 -6.30
N ASN A 287 -6.50 4.48 -7.12
CA ASN A 287 -6.43 4.67 -8.57
C ASN A 287 -5.75 3.53 -9.36
N ASP A 288 -5.65 2.34 -8.79
CA ASP A 288 -5.03 1.18 -9.43
C ASP A 288 -6.11 0.28 -10.06
N LYS A 289 -5.85 -0.30 -11.24
CA LYS A 289 -6.78 -1.24 -11.93
C LYS A 289 -6.28 -2.68 -11.96
N GLU A 290 -4.98 -2.84 -11.93
CA GLU A 290 -4.27 -4.10 -12.17
C GLU A 290 -3.31 -4.33 -11.01
N LEU A 291 -2.88 -5.57 -10.80
CA LEU A 291 -1.79 -5.88 -9.87
C LEU A 291 -0.48 -5.26 -10.36
N LYS A 292 0.26 -4.63 -9.45
CA LYS A 292 1.62 -4.18 -9.72
C LYS A 292 2.59 -5.35 -9.62
N PRO A 293 3.74 -5.30 -10.30
CA PRO A 293 4.71 -6.39 -10.28
C PRO A 293 5.13 -6.85 -8.87
N HIS A 294 5.40 -5.93 -7.95
CA HIS A 294 5.71 -6.29 -6.56
C HIS A 294 4.53 -6.95 -5.81
N GLU A 295 3.28 -6.66 -6.18
CA GLU A 295 2.11 -7.30 -5.58
C GLU A 295 1.92 -8.73 -6.09
N VAL A 296 2.27 -8.97 -7.37
CA VAL A 296 2.35 -10.31 -7.95
C VAL A 296 3.37 -11.14 -7.17
N GLU A 297 4.57 -10.62 -6.96
CA GLU A 297 5.62 -11.28 -6.16
C GLU A 297 5.14 -11.57 -4.72
N MET A 298 4.45 -10.62 -4.07
CA MET A 298 3.91 -10.84 -2.72
C MET A 298 2.92 -12.00 -2.70
N ILE A 299 2.03 -12.11 -3.69
CA ILE A 299 1.05 -13.19 -3.76
C ILE A 299 1.73 -14.53 -4.04
N GLU A 300 2.64 -14.58 -5.03
CA GLU A 300 3.41 -15.78 -5.38
C GLU A 300 4.24 -16.30 -4.20
N ASN A 301 4.81 -15.41 -3.41
CA ASN A 301 5.61 -15.75 -2.23
C ASN A 301 4.76 -16.07 -0.99
N GLY A 302 3.43 -16.03 -1.08
CA GLY A 302 2.55 -16.25 0.07
C GLY A 302 2.71 -15.18 1.16
N GLU A 303 2.98 -13.94 0.77
CA GLU A 303 3.06 -12.79 1.66
C GLU A 303 1.71 -12.07 1.75
N SER A 304 1.50 -11.33 2.85
CA SER A 304 0.26 -10.57 3.04
C SER A 304 0.16 -9.41 2.05
N TRP A 305 -0.87 -9.42 1.21
CA TRP A 305 -1.15 -8.34 0.27
C TRP A 305 -2.39 -7.54 0.72
N THR A 306 -2.21 -6.23 0.88
CA THR A 306 -3.26 -5.32 1.38
C THR A 306 -4.42 -5.17 0.42
N GLY A 307 -4.24 -5.54 -0.85
CA GLY A 307 -5.36 -5.75 -1.74
C GLY A 307 -5.80 -4.55 -2.58
N ARG A 308 -7.09 -4.53 -2.90
CA ARG A 308 -7.80 -3.44 -3.58
C ARG A 308 -9.02 -3.06 -2.78
N THR A 309 -9.33 -1.77 -2.74
CA THR A 309 -10.48 -1.26 -1.98
C THR A 309 -11.26 -0.24 -2.79
N TRP A 310 -12.59 -0.36 -2.82
CA TRP A 310 -13.49 0.59 -3.45
C TRP A 310 -14.53 1.06 -2.43
N ASP A 311 -14.49 2.34 -2.08
CA ASP A 311 -15.51 2.98 -1.24
C ASP A 311 -16.46 3.79 -2.11
N PHE A 312 -17.75 3.45 -2.13
CA PHE A 312 -18.72 4.10 -2.99
C PHE A 312 -19.61 5.07 -2.25
N ASN A 313 -19.95 6.18 -2.91
CA ASN A 313 -21.02 7.08 -2.51
C ASN A 313 -22.36 6.70 -3.17
N ASN A 314 -23.45 7.39 -2.81
CA ASN A 314 -24.80 7.12 -3.36
C ASN A 314 -24.92 7.34 -4.88
N ASN A 315 -24.03 8.11 -5.51
CA ASN A 315 -23.98 8.26 -6.97
C ASN A 315 -23.17 7.14 -7.64
N HIS A 316 -22.78 6.11 -6.89
CA HIS A 316 -21.89 5.04 -7.32
C HIS A 316 -20.56 5.55 -7.90
N GLN A 317 -20.03 6.64 -7.33
CA GLN A 317 -18.68 7.15 -7.54
C GLN A 317 -17.79 6.74 -6.37
N LEU A 318 -16.46 6.77 -6.54
CA LEU A 318 -15.56 6.64 -5.39
C LEU A 318 -15.79 7.82 -4.44
N ILE A 319 -15.92 7.54 -3.15
CA ILE A 319 -16.21 8.56 -2.15
C ILE A 319 -15.03 9.52 -1.98
N ASP A 320 -15.34 10.82 -1.95
CA ASP A 320 -14.38 11.84 -1.54
C ASP A 320 -14.55 12.16 -0.06
N TYR A 321 -13.70 11.58 0.79
CA TYR A 321 -13.67 11.89 2.23
C TYR A 321 -13.33 13.35 2.58
N HIS A 322 -13.02 14.22 1.61
CA HIS A 322 -12.89 15.67 1.83
C HIS A 322 -14.17 16.45 1.51
N ASP A 323 -15.18 15.78 0.97
CA ASP A 323 -16.49 16.34 0.63
C ASP A 323 -17.55 15.78 1.58
N ASP A 324 -17.81 16.53 2.65
CA ASP A 324 -18.78 16.17 3.69
C ASP A 324 -20.23 16.06 3.17
N SER A 325 -20.50 16.49 1.93
CA SER A 325 -21.82 16.33 1.30
C SER A 325 -22.08 14.92 0.78
N GLN A 326 -21.03 14.10 0.64
CA GLN A 326 -21.14 12.75 0.09
C GLN A 326 -21.61 11.76 1.15
N ASN A 327 -22.61 10.97 0.77
CA ASN A 327 -23.13 9.89 1.59
C ASN A 327 -22.54 8.56 1.13
N TYR A 328 -22.07 7.80 2.11
CA TYR A 328 -21.49 6.48 1.90
C TYR A 328 -22.57 5.44 1.58
N LEU A 329 -22.34 4.69 0.51
CA LEU A 329 -23.21 3.62 0.02
C LEU A 329 -22.71 2.25 0.51
N TYR A 330 -21.57 1.77 0.00
CA TYR A 330 -20.96 0.49 0.42
C TYR A 330 -19.46 0.48 0.17
N ASN A 331 -18.76 -0.50 0.75
CA ASN A 331 -17.35 -0.78 0.47
C ASN A 331 -17.19 -2.18 -0.10
N LEU A 332 -16.26 -2.31 -1.05
CA LEU A 332 -15.70 -3.56 -1.48
C LEU A 332 -14.22 -3.60 -1.12
N ARG A 333 -13.75 -4.68 -0.50
CA ARG A 333 -12.33 -4.89 -0.24
C ARG A 333 -11.91 -6.31 -0.59
N LEU A 334 -10.96 -6.42 -1.50
CA LEU A 334 -10.22 -7.64 -1.83
C LEU A 334 -8.90 -7.58 -1.07
N ASP A 335 -8.49 -8.62 -0.34
CA ASP A 335 -7.15 -8.75 0.23
C ASP A 335 -6.71 -10.21 0.37
N PHE A 336 -5.41 -10.42 0.59
CA PHE A 336 -4.81 -11.76 0.76
C PHE A 336 -4.00 -11.80 2.06
N GLN A 337 -4.42 -12.66 2.98
CA GLN A 337 -3.79 -12.87 4.28
C GLN A 337 -3.56 -14.37 4.51
N PRO A 338 -2.40 -14.91 4.08
CA PRO A 338 -2.16 -16.35 4.08
C PRO A 338 -2.19 -16.99 5.47
N GLU A 339 -1.79 -16.26 6.52
CA GLU A 339 -1.78 -16.77 7.90
C GLU A 339 -3.16 -16.79 8.58
N ASP A 340 -4.14 -16.02 8.10
CA ASP A 340 -5.50 -15.99 8.66
C ASP A 340 -6.41 -16.97 7.92
N ARG A 341 -6.77 -16.63 6.67
CA ARG A 341 -7.82 -17.32 5.92
C ARG A 341 -7.65 -17.21 4.39
N GLY A 342 -6.48 -16.81 3.90
CA GLY A 342 -6.16 -16.72 2.48
C GLY A 342 -6.75 -15.48 1.79
N LEU A 343 -7.22 -15.65 0.55
CA LEU A 343 -7.83 -14.58 -0.25
C LEU A 343 -9.28 -14.36 0.17
N LYS A 344 -9.68 -13.08 0.30
CA LYS A 344 -11.06 -12.72 0.61
C LYS A 344 -11.55 -11.51 -0.16
N VAL A 345 -12.86 -11.50 -0.43
CA VAL A 345 -13.60 -10.31 -0.85
C VAL A 345 -14.66 -10.01 0.19
N SER A 346 -14.58 -8.84 0.79
CA SER A 346 -15.55 -8.35 1.76
C SER A 346 -16.40 -7.22 1.19
N VAL A 347 -17.68 -7.22 1.56
CA VAL A 347 -18.64 -6.16 1.25
C VAL A 347 -19.25 -5.65 2.54
N ILE A 348 -19.01 -4.38 2.84
CA ILE A 348 -19.61 -3.70 4.00
C ILE A 348 -20.84 -2.92 3.53
N PHE A 349 -21.94 -3.01 4.28
CA PHE A 349 -23.25 -2.47 3.90
C PHE A 349 -23.81 -3.12 2.62
N TYR A 350 -23.79 -4.46 2.57
CA TYR A 350 -24.26 -5.23 1.42
C TYR A 350 -25.71 -4.92 1.03
N HIS A 351 -26.61 -4.74 2.00
CA HIS A 351 -28.00 -4.32 1.76
C HIS A 351 -28.14 -3.05 0.90
N LYS A 352 -27.25 -2.06 1.09
CA LYS A 352 -27.22 -0.86 0.25
C LYS A 352 -26.72 -1.15 -1.17
N MET A 353 -25.72 -2.03 -1.31
CA MET A 353 -25.28 -2.53 -2.63
C MET A 353 -26.42 -3.31 -3.33
N LEU A 354 -27.18 -4.11 -2.58
CA LEU A 354 -28.32 -4.87 -3.07
C LEU A 354 -29.42 -3.93 -3.59
N GLY A 355 -29.83 -2.94 -2.80
CA GLY A 355 -30.85 -1.98 -3.23
C GLY A 355 -30.42 -1.20 -4.46
N HIS A 356 -29.18 -0.68 -4.47
CA HIS A 356 -28.62 -0.03 -5.66
C HIS A 356 -28.56 -0.97 -6.88
N HIS A 357 -28.25 -2.26 -6.66
CA HIS A 357 -28.21 -3.23 -7.75
C HIS A 357 -29.59 -3.47 -8.37
N LEU A 358 -30.61 -3.65 -7.53
CA LEU A 358 -31.98 -3.88 -7.95
C LEU A 358 -32.59 -2.64 -8.61
N GLU A 359 -32.25 -1.44 -8.15
CA GLU A 359 -32.78 -0.19 -8.70
C GLU A 359 -32.23 0.13 -10.10
N HIS A 360 -30.99 -0.24 -10.40
CA HIS A 360 -30.29 0.24 -11.60
C HIS A 360 -29.85 -0.84 -12.59
N PHE A 361 -29.79 -2.11 -12.20
CA PHE A 361 -29.24 -3.18 -13.05
C PHE A 361 -30.15 -4.41 -13.21
N CYS A 362 -31.30 -4.44 -12.54
CA CYS A 362 -32.38 -5.42 -12.74
C CYS A 362 -33.57 -4.72 -13.40
#